data_AF-A0AAU2ZCP1-F1
#
_entry.id   AF-A0AAU2ZCP1-F1
#
_cell.length_a   1.000
_cell.length_b   1.000
_cell.length_c   1.000
_cell.angle_alpha   90.00
_cell.angle_beta   90.00
_cell.angle_gamma   90.00
#
_symmetry.space_group_name_H-M   'P 1'
#
loop_
_entity.id
_entity.type
_entity.pdbx_description
1 polymer ?
#
loop_
_entity_poly.entity_id
_entity_poly.type
_entity_poly.pdbx_seq_one_letter_code
_entity_poly.pdbx_strand_id
1 'polypeptide(L)'
;MVAERPKPADVGEVTAAIEANGALPPFPPEELERRLFEAELGDRGREAWQVGTVIVLLLPMLALALAFPDMEFWLAAALSIPWLTWMLRKAWFLTRMTAQDCPLSIHGDCARAILACGKVRERQEDSLSLDARVEAVIRDLGGFAEYGHWQASEPRRKELAEHITQVQGALRDAAGAVFRDGDDALPPLVARLVTVMERAAAGRWTGLLDSAALPTEPLPVPTPTRGRRLAEAAGIMGLTMGAGGLVIGALALNAPAQYAVVIGVAGFMGGGLAWGGRHFGLTTRGIFGAVGSGLSAGPAPSPPAPSPPADAEGGRPLPP
;
A
#
# COMPACT_ATOMS: atom_id res chain seq x y z
N MET A 1 -9.21 4.11 16.38
CA MET A 1 -10.12 5.03 15.66
C MET A 1 -10.35 4.43 14.28
N VAL A 2 -11.60 4.08 13.95
CA VAL A 2 -11.94 3.65 12.60
C VAL A 2 -12.01 4.92 11.77
N ALA A 3 -11.10 5.09 10.80
CA ALA A 3 -11.19 6.22 9.87
C ALA A 3 -12.56 6.18 9.20
N GLU A 4 -13.30 7.28 9.27
CA GLU A 4 -14.61 7.40 8.65
C GLU A 4 -14.45 7.15 7.14
N ARG A 5 -15.25 6.24 6.59
CA ARG A 5 -15.12 5.84 5.19
C ARG A 5 -15.45 7.03 4.29
N PRO A 6 -14.68 7.27 3.22
CA PRO A 6 -15.03 8.31 2.26
C PRO A 6 -16.41 8.01 1.69
N LYS A 7 -17.31 9.00 1.78
CA LYS A 7 -18.64 8.93 1.16
C LYS A 7 -18.48 8.71 -0.35
N PRO A 8 -19.32 7.88 -1.00
CA PRO A 8 -19.31 7.76 -2.45
C PRO A 8 -19.41 9.13 -3.12
N ALA A 9 -18.69 9.29 -4.22
CA ALA A 9 -18.71 10.52 -5.00
C ALA A 9 -20.12 10.75 -5.55
N ASP A 10 -20.72 11.88 -5.22
CA ASP A 10 -22.02 12.26 -5.76
C ASP A 10 -21.87 12.71 -7.22
N VAL A 11 -22.70 12.16 -8.11
CA VAL A 11 -22.62 12.41 -9.56
C VAL A 11 -22.86 13.88 -9.89
N GLY A 12 -23.76 14.53 -9.15
CA GLY A 12 -24.04 15.95 -9.27
C GLY A 12 -22.82 16.79 -8.88
N GLU A 13 -22.18 16.47 -7.77
CA GLU A 13 -20.93 17.13 -7.34
C GLU A 13 -19.80 16.94 -8.36
N VAL A 14 -19.62 15.72 -8.90
CA VAL A 14 -18.58 15.44 -9.90
C VAL A 14 -18.83 16.24 -11.17
N THR A 15 -20.07 16.23 -11.67
CA THR A 15 -20.46 16.95 -12.88
C THR A 15 -20.29 18.45 -12.71
N ALA A 16 -20.74 19.00 -11.58
CA ALA A 16 -20.55 20.41 -11.25
C ALA A 16 -19.06 20.80 -11.17
N ALA A 17 -18.21 19.94 -10.59
CA ALA A 17 -16.77 20.17 -10.54
C ALA A 17 -16.10 20.15 -11.93
N ILE A 18 -16.56 19.27 -12.84
CA ILE A 18 -16.09 19.23 -14.23
C ILE A 18 -16.49 20.53 -14.96
N GLU A 19 -17.76 20.91 -14.88
CA GLU A 19 -18.31 22.09 -15.54
C GLU A 19 -17.71 23.39 -15.00
N ALA A 20 -17.51 23.48 -13.68
CA ALA A 20 -16.86 24.63 -13.05
C ALA A 20 -15.47 24.88 -13.64
N ASN A 21 -14.74 23.80 -13.98
CA ASN A 21 -13.42 23.85 -14.59
C ASN A 21 -13.43 23.92 -16.13
N GLY A 22 -14.58 24.21 -16.73
CA GLY A 22 -14.71 24.44 -18.18
C GLY A 22 -14.58 23.18 -19.03
N ALA A 23 -14.67 21.99 -18.42
CA ALA A 23 -14.68 20.72 -19.14
C ALA A 23 -16.12 20.23 -19.31
N LEU A 24 -16.33 19.34 -20.28
CA LEU A 24 -17.61 18.64 -20.47
C LEU A 24 -17.55 17.27 -19.76
N PRO A 25 -18.62 16.84 -19.10
CA PRO A 25 -18.67 15.50 -18.52
C PRO A 25 -18.51 14.45 -19.62
N PRO A 26 -17.65 13.43 -19.44
CA PRO A 26 -17.37 12.45 -20.50
C PRO A 26 -18.50 11.45 -20.72
N PHE A 27 -19.47 11.39 -19.80
CA PHE A 27 -20.58 10.45 -19.82
C PHE A 27 -21.88 11.18 -19.45
N PRO A 28 -23.05 10.68 -19.89
CA PRO A 28 -24.32 11.12 -19.33
C PRO A 28 -24.39 10.79 -17.82
N PRO A 29 -25.17 11.52 -17.03
CA PRO A 29 -25.24 11.34 -15.57
C PRO A 29 -25.51 9.90 -15.13
N GLU A 30 -26.43 9.20 -15.80
CA GLU A 30 -26.79 7.80 -15.49
C GLU A 30 -25.61 6.83 -15.69
N GLU A 31 -24.80 7.03 -16.72
CA GLU A 31 -23.62 6.20 -17.01
C GLU A 31 -22.49 6.51 -16.01
N LEU A 32 -22.33 7.80 -15.64
CA LEU A 32 -21.38 8.21 -14.62
C LEU A 32 -21.75 7.62 -13.26
N GLU A 33 -23.03 7.66 -12.88
CA GLU A 33 -23.55 7.03 -11.66
C GLU A 33 -23.24 5.53 -11.63
N ARG A 34 -23.57 4.81 -12.71
CA ARG A 34 -23.30 3.38 -12.81
C ARG A 34 -21.81 3.08 -12.62
N ARG A 35 -20.93 3.85 -13.27
CA ARG A 35 -19.47 3.64 -13.17
C ARG A 35 -18.91 3.95 -11.79
N LEU A 36 -19.39 5.01 -11.13
CA LEU A 36 -18.98 5.34 -9.77
C LEU A 36 -19.45 4.27 -8.77
N PHE A 37 -20.66 3.76 -8.97
CA PHE A 37 -21.19 2.66 -8.17
C PHE A 37 -20.41 1.35 -8.39
N GLU A 38 -20.09 1.01 -9.63
CA GLU A 38 -19.25 -0.15 -9.96
C GLU A 38 -17.83 -0.01 -9.39
N ALA A 39 -17.24 1.19 -9.44
CA ALA A 39 -15.95 1.49 -8.83
C ALA A 39 -16.00 1.29 -7.30
N GLU A 40 -17.06 1.75 -6.65
CA GLU A 40 -17.25 1.58 -5.21
C GLU A 40 -17.44 0.10 -4.83
N LEU A 41 -18.23 -0.65 -5.60
CA LEU A 41 -18.37 -2.10 -5.42
C LEU A 41 -17.01 -2.81 -5.59
N GLY A 42 -16.22 -2.38 -6.58
CA GLY A 42 -14.86 -2.84 -6.79
C GLY A 42 -13.96 -2.58 -5.59
N ASP A 43 -13.98 -1.36 -5.05
CA ASP A 43 -13.23 -0.96 -3.85
C ASP A 43 -13.63 -1.80 -2.63
N ARG A 44 -14.93 -1.94 -2.37
CA ARG A 44 -15.45 -2.77 -1.28
C ARG A 44 -15.08 -4.25 -1.45
N GLY A 45 -15.15 -4.75 -2.68
CA GLY A 45 -14.73 -6.11 -3.02
C GLY A 45 -13.26 -6.32 -2.73
N ARG A 46 -12.39 -5.36 -3.08
CA ARG A 46 -10.95 -5.41 -2.81
C ARG A 46 -10.64 -5.37 -1.32
N GLU A 47 -11.28 -4.49 -0.55
CA GLU A 47 -11.11 -4.42 0.91
C GLU A 47 -11.57 -5.70 1.61
N ALA A 48 -12.80 -6.15 1.33
CA ALA A 48 -13.35 -7.37 1.91
C ALA A 48 -12.48 -8.59 1.56
N TRP A 49 -11.91 -8.61 0.36
CA TRP A 49 -11.01 -9.66 -0.08
C TRP A 49 -9.64 -9.60 0.59
N GLN A 50 -9.05 -8.41 0.80
CA GLN A 50 -7.80 -8.26 1.56
C GLN A 50 -7.98 -8.76 3.00
N VAL A 51 -9.06 -8.36 3.66
CA VAL A 51 -9.41 -8.81 5.01
C VAL A 51 -9.64 -10.32 5.02
N GLY A 52 -10.41 -10.85 4.05
CA GLY A 52 -10.67 -12.28 3.90
C GLY A 52 -9.39 -13.09 3.70
N THR A 53 -8.44 -12.59 2.90
CA THR A 53 -7.16 -13.25 2.64
C THR A 53 -6.31 -13.34 3.91
N VAL A 54 -6.26 -12.26 4.69
CA VAL A 54 -5.56 -12.25 5.99
C VAL A 54 -6.21 -13.24 6.96
N ILE A 55 -7.54 -13.27 7.05
CA ILE A 55 -8.28 -14.21 7.90
C ILE A 55 -8.01 -15.66 7.49
N VAL A 56 -8.08 -15.98 6.19
CA VAL A 56 -7.82 -17.34 5.68
C VAL A 56 -6.36 -17.75 5.86
N LEU A 57 -5.41 -16.80 5.90
CA LEU A 57 -4.01 -17.07 6.23
C LEU A 57 -3.79 -17.36 7.71
N LEU A 58 -4.46 -16.62 8.60
CA LEU A 58 -4.25 -16.73 10.05
C LEU A 58 -4.99 -17.91 10.68
N LEU A 59 -6.18 -18.27 10.16
CA LEU A 59 -7.01 -19.34 10.71
C LEU A 59 -6.32 -20.71 10.78
N PRO A 60 -5.66 -21.21 9.71
CA PRO A 60 -4.97 -22.50 9.75
C PRO A 60 -3.76 -22.49 10.69
N MET A 61 -3.02 -21.38 10.74
CA MET A 61 -1.91 -21.23 11.69
C MET A 61 -2.40 -21.25 13.14
N LEU A 62 -3.49 -20.53 13.43
CA LEU A 62 -4.12 -20.53 14.74
C LEU A 62 -4.64 -21.94 15.09
N ALA A 63 -5.28 -22.63 14.15
CA ALA A 63 -5.80 -23.98 14.35
C ALA A 63 -4.66 -25.00 14.61
N LEU A 64 -3.54 -24.93 13.87
CA LEU A 64 -2.39 -25.78 14.12
C LEU A 64 -1.75 -25.52 15.48
N ALA A 65 -1.62 -24.24 15.87
CA ALA A 65 -1.07 -23.85 17.16
C ALA A 65 -1.95 -24.33 18.33
N LEU A 66 -3.28 -24.35 18.15
CA LEU A 66 -4.22 -24.85 19.16
C LEU A 66 -4.30 -26.39 19.20
N ALA A 67 -4.21 -27.06 18.05
CA ALA A 67 -4.38 -28.51 17.96
C ALA A 67 -3.15 -29.30 18.43
N PHE A 68 -1.95 -28.71 18.33
CA PHE A 68 -0.70 -29.41 18.64
C PHE A 68 0.23 -28.53 19.50
N PRO A 69 -0.09 -28.32 20.79
CA PRO A 69 0.71 -27.48 21.69
C PRO A 69 2.12 -28.03 21.96
N ASP A 70 2.36 -29.31 21.66
CA ASP A 70 3.64 -29.99 21.83
C ASP A 70 4.38 -30.24 20.49
N MET A 71 3.81 -29.82 19.36
CA MET A 71 4.47 -30.01 18.06
C MET A 71 5.76 -29.19 18.01
N GLU A 72 6.87 -29.85 17.68
CA GLU A 72 8.12 -29.14 17.43
C GLU A 72 7.89 -28.05 16.37
N PHE A 73 8.23 -26.82 16.74
CA PHE A 73 8.10 -25.60 15.92
C PHE A 73 8.52 -25.82 14.45
N TRP A 74 9.53 -26.67 14.21
CA TRP A 74 10.03 -27.00 12.89
C TRP A 74 9.03 -27.71 11.99
N LEU A 75 8.16 -28.58 12.52
CA LEU A 75 7.10 -29.23 11.74
C LEU A 75 5.99 -28.23 11.37
N ALA A 76 5.62 -27.33 12.28
CA ALA A 76 4.65 -26.26 12.00
C ALA A 76 5.19 -25.29 10.94
N ALA A 77 6.46 -24.93 11.04
CA ALA A 77 7.16 -24.12 10.04
C ALA A 77 7.23 -24.85 8.69
N ALA A 78 7.62 -26.13 8.67
CA ALA A 78 7.74 -26.92 7.44
C ALA A 78 6.40 -27.10 6.72
N LEU A 79 5.29 -27.25 7.46
CA LEU A 79 3.94 -27.36 6.87
C LEU A 79 3.36 -26.01 6.44
N SER A 80 3.74 -24.92 7.12
CA SER A 80 3.26 -23.58 6.77
C SER A 80 3.98 -22.97 5.57
N ILE A 81 5.25 -23.31 5.28
CA ILE A 81 5.98 -22.77 4.12
C ILE A 81 5.30 -23.12 2.78
N PRO A 82 4.92 -24.38 2.47
CA PRO A 82 4.22 -24.71 1.23
C PRO A 82 2.87 -24.00 1.13
N TRP A 83 2.14 -23.91 2.24
CA TRP A 83 0.86 -23.20 2.32
C TRP A 83 1.02 -21.71 2.05
N LEU A 84 1.98 -21.06 2.70
CA LEU A 84 2.31 -19.65 2.52
C LEU A 84 2.75 -19.39 1.07
N THR A 85 3.56 -20.28 0.50
CA THR A 85 4.03 -20.17 -0.90
C THR A 85 2.87 -20.33 -1.89
N TRP A 86 1.99 -21.30 -1.69
CA TRP A 86 0.78 -21.48 -2.49
C TRP A 86 -0.16 -20.28 -2.39
N MET A 87 -0.33 -19.75 -1.17
CA MET A 87 -1.13 -18.55 -0.92
C MET A 87 -0.53 -17.29 -1.52
N LEU A 88 0.78 -17.08 -1.41
CA LEU A 88 1.47 -15.96 -2.06
C LEU A 88 1.33 -16.04 -3.58
N ARG A 89 1.42 -17.26 -4.15
CA ARG A 89 1.16 -17.49 -5.57
C ARG A 89 -0.29 -17.18 -5.94
N LYS A 90 -1.27 -17.57 -5.11
CA LYS A 90 -2.67 -17.23 -5.31
C LYS A 90 -2.92 -15.74 -5.16
N ALA A 91 -2.34 -15.09 -4.15
CA ALA A 91 -2.43 -13.66 -3.92
C ALA A 91 -1.83 -12.90 -5.11
N TRP A 92 -0.67 -13.30 -5.60
CA TRP A 92 -0.07 -12.72 -6.81
C TRP A 92 -0.96 -12.91 -8.05
N PHE A 93 -1.50 -14.12 -8.26
CA PHE A 93 -2.44 -14.39 -9.34
C PHE A 93 -3.72 -13.54 -9.22
N LEU A 94 -4.18 -13.29 -8.00
CA LEU A 94 -5.38 -12.51 -7.74
C LEU A 94 -5.12 -11.01 -7.81
N THR A 95 -3.98 -10.50 -7.36
CA THR A 95 -3.54 -9.12 -7.65
C THR A 95 -3.51 -8.88 -9.14
N ARG A 96 -3.04 -9.86 -9.91
CA ARG A 96 -3.06 -9.83 -11.38
C ARG A 96 -4.47 -9.85 -11.95
N MET A 97 -5.42 -10.57 -11.34
CA MET A 97 -6.85 -10.51 -11.72
C MET A 97 -7.45 -9.13 -11.40
N THR A 98 -7.20 -8.59 -10.19
CA THR A 98 -7.69 -7.25 -9.81
C THR A 98 -7.07 -6.12 -10.64
N ALA A 99 -5.90 -6.34 -11.22
CA ALA A 99 -5.30 -5.41 -12.18
C ALA A 99 -6.03 -5.43 -13.53
N GLN A 100 -6.77 -6.49 -13.87
CA GLN A 100 -7.70 -6.49 -15.00
C GLN A 100 -8.95 -5.66 -14.68
N ASP A 101 -9.32 -5.54 -13.39
CA ASP A 101 -10.40 -4.67 -12.90
C ASP A 101 -9.96 -3.20 -12.71
N CYS A 102 -8.73 -2.85 -13.10
CA CYS A 102 -8.24 -1.47 -13.08
C CYS A 102 -9.10 -0.43 -13.83
N PRO A 103 -9.86 -0.76 -14.90
CA PRO A 103 -10.75 0.22 -15.52
C PRO A 103 -11.73 0.82 -14.51
N LEU A 104 -12.24 0.00 -13.58
CA LEU A 104 -13.25 0.43 -12.60
C LEU A 104 -12.66 1.37 -11.56
N SER A 105 -11.49 1.07 -11.00
CA SER A 105 -10.92 1.93 -9.95
C SER A 105 -10.36 3.24 -10.46
N ILE A 106 -9.85 3.27 -11.69
CA ILE A 106 -9.40 4.52 -12.33
C ILE A 106 -10.56 5.51 -12.44
N HIS A 107 -11.79 5.06 -12.73
CA HIS A 107 -12.95 5.96 -12.76
C HIS A 107 -13.22 6.60 -11.39
N GLY A 108 -13.25 5.79 -10.32
CA GLY A 108 -13.48 6.27 -8.96
C GLY A 108 -12.38 7.23 -8.50
N ASP A 109 -11.11 6.92 -8.78
CA ASP A 109 -9.97 7.77 -8.39
C ASP A 109 -9.92 9.08 -9.20
N CYS A 110 -10.18 9.03 -10.51
CA CYS A 110 -10.29 10.23 -11.34
C CYS A 110 -11.43 11.14 -10.84
N ALA A 111 -12.61 10.58 -10.55
CA ALA A 111 -13.74 11.37 -10.04
C ALA A 111 -13.44 11.99 -8.66
N ARG A 112 -12.80 11.23 -7.76
CA ARG A 112 -12.34 11.76 -6.45
C ARG A 112 -11.32 12.88 -6.59
N ALA A 113 -10.40 12.79 -7.55
CA ALA A 113 -9.43 13.84 -7.84
C ALA A 113 -10.10 15.08 -8.43
N ILE A 114 -11.06 14.91 -9.36
CA ILE A 114 -11.85 16.00 -9.95
C ILE A 114 -12.67 16.74 -8.87
N LEU A 115 -13.32 16.02 -7.96
CA LEU A 115 -14.03 16.63 -6.82
C LEU A 115 -13.09 17.45 -5.93
N ALA A 116 -11.88 16.95 -5.69
CA ALA A 116 -10.89 17.70 -4.92
C ALA A 116 -10.42 18.96 -5.66
N CYS A 117 -10.34 18.96 -7.00
CA CYS A 117 -10.10 20.19 -7.76
C CYS A 117 -11.20 21.24 -7.49
N GLY A 118 -12.46 20.82 -7.45
CA GLY A 118 -13.58 21.69 -7.09
C GLY A 118 -13.43 22.27 -5.67
N LYS A 119 -13.11 21.42 -4.70
CA LYS A 119 -12.92 21.84 -3.30
C LYS A 119 -11.71 22.74 -3.09
N VAL A 120 -10.60 22.51 -3.79
CA VAL A 120 -9.42 23.40 -3.76
C VAL A 120 -9.80 24.78 -4.28
N ARG A 121 -10.54 24.86 -5.38
CA ARG A 121 -11.03 26.13 -5.94
C ARG A 121 -11.94 26.89 -4.98
N GLU A 122 -12.79 26.17 -4.25
CA GLU A 122 -13.65 26.71 -3.21
C GLU A 122 -12.91 26.98 -1.87
N ARG A 123 -11.60 26.71 -1.82
CA ARG A 123 -10.74 26.82 -0.62
C ARG A 123 -11.19 25.95 0.56
N GLN A 124 -11.87 24.84 0.27
CA GLN A 124 -12.34 23.87 1.26
C GLN A 124 -11.35 22.72 1.50
N GLU A 125 -10.42 22.50 0.58
CA GLU A 125 -9.44 21.41 0.64
C GLU A 125 -8.04 21.95 0.24
N ASP A 126 -6.99 21.36 0.81
CA ASP A 126 -5.61 21.77 0.54
C ASP A 126 -5.10 21.15 -0.77
N SER A 127 -4.17 21.82 -1.44
CA SER A 127 -3.49 21.32 -2.64
C SER A 127 -2.71 20.02 -2.37
N LEU A 128 -2.23 19.81 -1.14
CA LEU A 128 -1.59 18.55 -0.71
C LEU A 128 -2.55 17.35 -0.74
N SER A 129 -3.81 17.54 -0.35
CA SER A 129 -4.83 16.50 -0.43
C SER A 129 -5.21 16.19 -1.87
N LEU A 130 -5.21 17.19 -2.75
CA LEU A 130 -5.40 16.99 -4.19
C LEU A 130 -4.25 16.15 -4.78
N ASP A 131 -3.00 16.47 -4.45
CA ASP A 131 -1.82 15.70 -4.90
C ASP A 131 -1.90 14.23 -4.48
N ALA A 132 -2.30 13.95 -3.23
CA ALA A 132 -2.49 12.59 -2.75
C ALA A 132 -3.55 11.81 -3.55
N ARG A 133 -4.63 12.49 -4.00
CA ARG A 133 -5.69 11.88 -4.83
C ARG A 133 -5.22 11.65 -6.27
N VAL A 134 -4.46 12.58 -6.85
CA VAL A 134 -3.86 12.40 -8.18
C VAL A 134 -2.83 11.25 -8.15
N GLU A 135 -2.04 11.14 -7.08
CA GLU A 135 -1.08 10.04 -6.92
C GLU A 135 -1.78 8.67 -6.78
N ALA A 136 -3.01 8.62 -6.26
CA ALA A 136 -3.82 7.40 -6.29
C ALA A 136 -4.14 6.96 -7.72
N VAL A 137 -4.56 7.88 -8.60
CA VAL A 137 -4.76 7.62 -10.05
C VAL A 137 -3.46 7.14 -10.71
N ILE A 138 -2.35 7.83 -10.45
CA ILE A 138 -1.02 7.47 -11.00
C ILE A 138 -0.64 6.05 -10.57
N ARG A 139 -0.83 5.71 -9.29
CA ARG A 139 -0.54 4.38 -8.76
C ARG A 139 -1.40 3.29 -9.42
N ASP A 140 -2.68 3.56 -9.62
CA ASP A 140 -3.59 2.62 -10.27
C ASP A 140 -3.19 2.37 -11.73
N LEU A 141 -2.86 3.43 -12.47
CA LEU A 141 -2.28 3.32 -13.81
C LEU A 141 -0.99 2.47 -13.81
N GLY A 142 -0.11 2.67 -12.82
CA GLY A 142 1.12 1.89 -12.69
C GLY A 142 0.85 0.41 -12.44
N GLY A 143 -0.14 0.09 -11.60
CA GLY A 143 -0.58 -1.28 -11.38
C GLY A 143 -1.12 -1.93 -12.67
N PHE A 144 -1.86 -1.19 -13.50
CA PHE A 144 -2.32 -1.68 -14.80
C PHE A 144 -1.17 -1.89 -15.78
N ALA A 145 -0.19 -0.98 -15.82
CA ALA A 145 1.01 -1.11 -16.64
C ALA A 145 1.84 -2.34 -16.27
N GLU A 146 1.86 -2.72 -15.00
CA GLU A 146 2.64 -3.87 -14.55
C GLU A 146 1.90 -5.20 -14.72
N TYR A 147 0.58 -5.22 -14.49
CA TYR A 147 -0.16 -6.47 -14.33
C TYR A 147 -1.40 -6.63 -15.22
N GLY A 148 -1.99 -5.53 -15.71
CA GLY A 148 -3.35 -5.53 -16.28
C GLY A 148 -3.51 -6.18 -17.66
N HIS A 149 -2.43 -6.31 -18.42
CA HIS A 149 -2.47 -6.65 -19.85
C HIS A 149 -1.55 -7.83 -20.20
N TRP A 150 -1.55 -8.84 -19.32
CA TRP A 150 -0.66 -9.99 -19.42
C TRP A 150 -0.84 -10.87 -20.65
N GLN A 151 -2.00 -10.80 -21.30
CA GLN A 151 -2.30 -11.52 -22.54
C GLN A 151 -1.69 -10.84 -23.78
N ALA A 152 -1.27 -9.57 -23.68
CA ALA A 152 -0.64 -8.86 -24.77
C ALA A 152 0.79 -9.38 -25.03
N SER A 153 1.25 -9.25 -26.28
CA SER A 153 2.62 -9.57 -26.67
C SER A 153 3.62 -8.68 -25.93
N GLU A 154 4.82 -9.17 -25.67
CA GLU A 154 5.85 -8.43 -24.95
C GLU A 154 6.15 -7.03 -25.53
N PRO A 155 6.26 -6.83 -26.87
CA PRO A 155 6.42 -5.50 -27.45
C PRO A 155 5.25 -4.56 -27.12
N ARG A 156 4.01 -5.07 -27.17
CA ARG A 156 2.81 -4.29 -26.86
C ARG A 156 2.72 -3.93 -25.38
N ARG A 157 3.17 -4.82 -24.49
CA ARG A 157 3.28 -4.51 -23.06
C ARG A 157 4.27 -3.40 -22.78
N LYS A 158 5.43 -3.43 -23.47
CA LYS A 158 6.44 -2.39 -23.34
C LYS A 158 5.93 -1.03 -23.81
N GLU A 159 5.29 -0.99 -24.98
CA GLU A 159 4.66 0.23 -25.51
C GLU A 159 3.61 0.81 -24.54
N LEU A 160 2.76 -0.05 -23.98
CA LEU A 160 1.75 0.37 -23.02
C LEU A 160 2.37 0.88 -21.71
N ALA A 161 3.39 0.20 -21.17
CA ALA A 161 4.09 0.63 -19.98
C ALA A 161 4.79 1.99 -20.17
N GLU A 162 5.39 2.20 -21.34
CA GLU A 162 6.01 3.48 -21.71
C GLU A 162 4.98 4.61 -21.79
N HIS A 163 3.87 4.39 -22.52
CA HIS A 163 2.78 5.36 -22.60
C HIS A 163 2.19 5.70 -21.24
N ILE A 164 1.92 4.70 -20.40
CA ILE A 164 1.41 4.93 -19.04
C ILE A 164 2.40 5.73 -18.20
N THR A 165 3.70 5.47 -18.32
CA THR A 165 4.74 6.24 -17.60
C THR A 165 4.70 7.71 -18.01
N GLN A 166 4.52 7.99 -19.31
CA GLN A 166 4.37 9.36 -19.81
C GLN A 166 3.09 10.02 -19.31
N VAL A 167 1.96 9.29 -19.27
CA VAL A 167 0.68 9.77 -18.72
C VAL A 167 0.82 10.08 -17.22
N GLN A 168 1.46 9.21 -16.44
CA GLN A 168 1.75 9.46 -15.02
C GLN A 168 2.58 10.72 -14.81
N GLY A 169 3.58 10.92 -15.67
CA GLY A 169 4.37 12.13 -15.70
C GLY A 169 3.54 13.38 -15.97
N ALA A 170 2.71 13.34 -17.02
CA ALA A 170 1.80 14.42 -17.37
C ALA A 170 0.83 14.77 -16.22
N LEU A 171 0.27 13.77 -15.54
CA LEU A 171 -0.61 14.00 -14.39
C LEU A 171 0.14 14.62 -13.21
N ARG A 172 1.35 14.14 -12.92
CA ARG A 172 2.20 14.69 -11.85
C ARG A 172 2.60 16.13 -12.13
N ASP A 173 2.97 16.46 -13.35
CA ASP A 173 3.33 17.83 -13.74
C ASP A 173 2.11 18.77 -13.66
N ALA A 174 0.93 18.28 -14.06
CA ALA A 174 -0.32 19.04 -13.95
C ALA A 174 -0.72 19.28 -12.49
N ALA A 175 -0.60 18.28 -11.62
CA ALA A 175 -0.80 18.45 -10.18
C ALA A 175 0.24 19.40 -9.57
N GLY A 176 1.50 19.27 -9.98
CA GLY A 176 2.60 20.17 -9.61
C GLY A 176 2.36 21.63 -10.00
N ALA A 177 1.72 21.86 -11.16
CA ALA A 177 1.34 23.20 -11.61
C ALA A 177 0.30 23.85 -10.69
N VAL A 178 -0.62 23.08 -10.09
CA VAL A 178 -1.59 23.63 -9.11
C VAL A 178 -0.89 24.25 -7.91
N PHE A 179 0.24 23.69 -7.45
CA PHE A 179 1.02 24.30 -6.36
C PHE A 179 1.72 25.60 -6.76
N ARG A 180 2.07 25.76 -8.03
CA ARG A 180 2.80 26.94 -8.53
C ARG A 180 1.87 28.05 -8.97
N ASP A 181 0.84 27.68 -9.72
CA ASP A 181 -0.01 28.58 -10.50
C ASP A 181 -1.42 28.69 -9.88
N GLY A 182 -1.74 27.89 -8.84
CA GLY A 182 -2.99 27.96 -8.11
C GLY A 182 -4.20 27.55 -8.94
N ASP A 183 -5.30 28.30 -8.82
CA ASP A 183 -6.59 27.99 -9.44
C ASP A 183 -6.53 27.94 -10.97
N ASP A 184 -5.63 28.70 -11.60
CA ASP A 184 -5.47 28.76 -13.06
C ASP A 184 -4.96 27.43 -13.66
N ALA A 185 -4.33 26.59 -12.85
CA ALA A 185 -3.85 25.26 -13.26
C ALA A 185 -4.88 24.13 -13.02
N LEU A 186 -6.02 24.40 -12.37
CA LEU A 186 -7.06 23.38 -12.15
C LEU A 186 -7.74 22.94 -13.45
N PRO A 187 -8.16 23.83 -14.38
CA PRO A 187 -8.77 23.43 -15.65
C PRO A 187 -7.96 22.42 -16.48
N PRO A 188 -6.65 22.63 -16.75
CA PRO A 188 -5.88 21.67 -17.53
C PRO A 188 -5.69 20.32 -16.81
N LEU A 189 -5.61 20.31 -15.47
CA LEU A 189 -5.57 19.07 -14.70
C LEU A 189 -6.89 18.29 -14.81
N VAL A 190 -8.04 18.97 -14.64
CA VAL A 190 -9.36 18.36 -14.79
C VAL A 190 -9.57 17.81 -16.20
N ALA A 191 -9.17 18.56 -17.23
CA ALA A 191 -9.26 18.09 -18.61
C ALA A 191 -8.46 16.79 -18.86
N ARG A 192 -7.25 16.67 -18.28
CA ARG A 192 -6.44 15.44 -18.35
C ARG A 192 -7.11 14.28 -17.62
N LEU A 193 -7.63 14.50 -16.41
CA LEU A 193 -8.33 13.47 -15.63
C LEU A 193 -9.59 12.97 -16.35
N VAL A 194 -10.38 13.88 -16.93
CA VAL A 194 -11.56 13.55 -17.74
C VAL A 194 -11.16 12.73 -18.96
N THR A 195 -10.10 13.13 -19.66
CA THR A 195 -9.61 12.41 -20.85
C THR A 195 -9.16 10.99 -20.47
N VAL A 196 -8.36 10.84 -19.40
CA VAL A 196 -7.94 9.52 -18.90
C VAL A 196 -9.17 8.67 -18.56
N MET A 197 -10.15 9.25 -17.87
CA MET A 197 -11.39 8.57 -17.48
C MET A 197 -12.18 8.10 -18.71
N GLU A 198 -12.39 8.95 -19.72
CA GLU A 198 -13.09 8.61 -20.95
C GLU A 198 -12.35 7.54 -21.78
N ARG A 199 -11.03 7.70 -21.96
CA ARG A 199 -10.20 6.80 -22.77
C ARG A 199 -10.05 5.43 -22.11
N ALA A 200 -9.94 5.38 -20.78
CA ALA A 200 -9.93 4.14 -20.02
C ALA A 200 -11.27 3.39 -20.14
N ALA A 201 -12.41 4.10 -20.06
CA ALA A 201 -13.74 3.50 -20.28
C ALA A 201 -13.86 2.84 -21.66
N ALA A 202 -13.28 3.47 -22.67
CA ALA A 202 -13.27 2.97 -24.05
C ALA A 202 -12.20 1.89 -24.31
N GLY A 203 -11.43 1.47 -23.30
CA GLY A 203 -10.34 0.50 -23.46
C GLY A 203 -9.14 1.02 -24.25
N ARG A 204 -9.00 2.33 -24.46
CA ARG A 204 -7.94 2.96 -25.27
C ARG A 204 -6.68 3.22 -24.43
N TRP A 205 -6.07 2.15 -23.94
CA TRP A 205 -4.96 2.22 -22.98
C TRP A 205 -3.64 2.79 -23.52
N THR A 206 -3.37 2.65 -24.83
CA THR A 206 -2.20 3.28 -25.48
C THR A 206 -2.48 4.70 -25.98
N GLY A 207 -3.66 5.24 -25.65
CA GLY A 207 -4.10 6.57 -26.06
C GLY A 207 -4.90 7.24 -24.94
N LEU A 208 -4.46 7.04 -23.69
CA LEU A 208 -5.08 7.66 -22.52
C LEU A 208 -4.97 9.19 -22.55
N LEU A 209 -3.90 9.72 -23.13
CA LEU A 209 -3.69 11.13 -23.43
C LEU A 209 -3.11 11.23 -24.84
N ASP A 210 -3.40 12.34 -25.53
CA ASP A 210 -2.84 12.63 -26.84
C ASP A 210 -1.35 12.99 -26.74
N SER A 211 -0.58 12.73 -27.79
CA SER A 211 0.87 12.97 -27.81
C SER A 211 1.26 14.42 -27.51
N ALA A 212 0.40 15.39 -27.84
CA ALA A 212 0.61 16.81 -27.53
C ALA A 212 0.46 17.14 -26.03
N ALA A 213 -0.22 16.29 -25.26
CA ALA A 213 -0.43 16.45 -23.82
C ALA A 213 0.60 15.66 -22.99
N LEU A 214 1.44 14.84 -23.64
CA LEU A 214 2.50 14.08 -23.00
C LEU A 214 3.78 14.92 -22.90
N PRO A 215 4.58 14.75 -21.84
CA PRO A 215 5.89 15.37 -21.74
C PRO A 215 6.82 14.87 -22.87
N THR A 216 7.48 15.80 -23.55
CA THR A 216 8.41 15.50 -24.65
C THR A 216 9.70 14.83 -24.18
N GLU A 217 10.10 15.11 -22.94
CA GLU A 217 11.23 14.45 -22.30
C GLU A 217 10.74 13.35 -21.35
N PRO A 218 11.38 12.16 -21.36
CA PRO A 218 11.09 11.14 -20.37
C PRO A 218 11.44 11.71 -18.99
N LEU A 219 10.41 11.92 -18.16
CA LEU A 219 10.61 12.36 -16.79
C LEU A 219 11.52 11.34 -16.09
N PRO A 220 12.53 11.81 -15.33
CA PRO A 220 13.34 10.91 -14.52
C PRO A 220 12.41 10.14 -13.60
N VAL A 221 12.52 8.81 -13.62
CA VAL A 221 11.74 7.93 -12.74
C VAL A 221 11.93 8.46 -11.32
N PRO A 222 10.85 8.89 -10.63
CA PRO A 222 10.99 9.56 -9.34
C PRO A 222 11.71 8.61 -8.39
N THR A 223 12.89 9.02 -7.95
CA THR A 223 13.59 8.31 -6.89
C THR A 223 12.75 8.45 -5.62
N PRO A 224 12.49 7.37 -4.87
CA PRO A 224 11.63 7.44 -3.70
C PRO A 224 12.18 8.50 -2.73
N THR A 225 11.38 9.53 -2.48
CA THR A 225 11.75 10.70 -1.67
C THR A 225 12.08 10.28 -0.24
N ARG A 226 12.93 11.05 0.45
CA ARG A 226 13.33 10.75 1.84
C ARG A 226 12.12 10.63 2.77
N GLY A 227 11.05 11.41 2.53
CA GLY A 227 9.78 11.34 3.25
C GLY A 227 9.01 10.04 3.00
N ARG A 228 8.95 9.57 1.75
CA ARG A 228 8.38 8.26 1.42
C ARG A 228 9.18 7.11 2.05
N ARG A 229 10.51 7.19 2.03
CA ARG A 229 11.38 6.24 2.74
C ARG A 229 11.19 6.27 4.26
N LEU A 230 10.90 7.44 4.84
CA LEU A 230 10.60 7.62 6.26
C LEU A 230 9.22 7.08 6.63
N ALA A 231 8.20 7.31 5.79
CA ALA A 231 6.87 6.73 5.98
C ALA A 231 6.90 5.20 5.78
N GLU A 232 7.67 4.70 4.82
CA GLU A 232 7.99 3.29 4.65
C GLU A 232 8.72 2.72 5.87
N ALA A 233 9.76 3.39 6.34
CA ALA A 233 10.48 3.00 7.55
C ALA A 233 9.60 3.04 8.80
N ALA A 234 8.71 4.04 8.92
CA ALA A 234 7.76 4.17 10.03
C ALA A 234 6.66 3.12 9.98
N GLY A 235 6.18 2.76 8.78
CA GLY A 235 5.25 1.65 8.59
C GLY A 235 5.88 0.31 8.94
N ILE A 236 7.13 0.08 8.52
CA ILE A 236 7.93 -1.10 8.90
C ILE A 236 8.17 -1.10 10.42
N MET A 237 8.54 0.04 11.02
CA MET A 237 8.74 0.18 12.47
C MET A 237 7.45 -0.03 13.26
N GLY A 238 6.32 0.47 12.79
CA GLY A 238 5.02 0.28 13.42
C GLY A 238 4.60 -1.19 13.37
N LEU A 239 4.87 -1.87 12.25
CA LEU A 239 4.66 -3.31 12.12
C LEU A 239 5.59 -4.12 13.01
N THR A 240 6.89 -3.80 13.08
CA THR A 240 7.83 -4.50 13.96
C THR A 240 7.54 -4.22 15.43
N MET A 241 7.12 -3.00 15.80
CA MET A 241 6.67 -2.68 17.14
C MET A 241 5.36 -3.40 17.48
N GLY A 242 4.40 -3.48 16.56
CA GLY A 242 3.16 -4.25 16.75
C GLY A 242 3.45 -5.74 16.93
N ALA A 243 4.35 -6.29 16.12
CA ALA A 243 4.85 -7.66 16.26
C ALA A 243 5.55 -7.88 17.61
N GLY A 244 6.40 -6.95 18.03
CA GLY A 244 7.06 -6.96 19.34
C GLY A 244 6.05 -6.87 20.49
N GLY A 245 5.02 -6.03 20.36
CA GLY A 245 3.93 -5.92 21.34
C GLY A 245 3.12 -7.21 21.45
N LEU A 246 2.90 -7.91 20.33
CA LEU A 246 2.28 -9.24 20.33
C LEU A 246 3.17 -10.30 20.97
N VAL A 247 4.48 -10.25 20.75
CA VAL A 247 5.46 -11.12 21.43
C VAL A 247 5.43 -10.86 22.94
N ILE A 248 5.50 -9.59 23.35
CA ILE A 248 5.46 -9.19 24.76
C ILE A 248 4.13 -9.57 25.41
N GLY A 249 3.01 -9.35 24.72
CA GLY A 249 1.68 -9.76 25.19
C GLY A 249 1.54 -11.27 25.34
N ALA A 250 2.09 -12.04 24.40
CA ALA A 250 2.13 -13.50 24.51
C ALA A 250 2.99 -13.96 25.70
N LEU A 251 4.17 -13.36 25.89
CA LEU A 251 5.03 -13.65 27.04
C LEU A 251 4.36 -13.26 28.38
N ALA A 252 3.64 -12.15 28.42
CA ALA A 252 2.88 -11.72 29.60
C ALA A 252 1.73 -12.69 29.96
N LEU A 253 1.22 -13.44 28.97
CA LEU A 253 0.25 -14.51 29.16
C LEU A 253 0.92 -15.87 29.43
N ASN A 254 2.21 -15.89 29.78
CA ASN A 254 3.04 -17.09 29.97
C ASN A 254 3.08 -18.03 28.75
N ALA A 255 2.88 -17.51 27.54
CA ALA A 255 3.14 -18.30 26.35
C ALA A 255 4.64 -18.62 26.28
N PRO A 256 5.03 -19.88 26.00
CA PRO A 256 6.42 -20.23 25.78
C PRO A 256 7.07 -19.31 24.73
N ALA A 257 8.32 -18.89 24.96
CA ALA A 257 9.00 -17.89 24.14
C ALA A 257 9.02 -18.22 22.63
N GLN A 258 9.06 -19.52 22.30
CA GLN A 258 8.95 -20.03 20.94
C GLN A 258 7.63 -19.68 20.24
N TYR A 259 6.50 -19.61 20.97
CA TYR A 259 5.20 -19.21 20.42
C TYR A 259 5.05 -17.70 20.29
N ALA A 260 5.65 -16.94 21.21
CA ALA A 260 5.61 -15.48 21.18
C ALA A 260 6.22 -14.92 19.87
N VAL A 261 7.34 -15.50 19.41
CA VAL A 261 7.98 -15.14 18.14
C VAL A 261 7.07 -15.42 16.93
N VAL A 262 6.37 -16.56 16.90
CA VAL A 262 5.42 -16.90 15.82
C VAL A 262 4.27 -15.89 15.78
N ILE A 263 3.71 -15.55 16.93
CA ILE A 263 2.60 -14.59 17.04
C ILE A 263 3.06 -13.20 16.56
N GLY A 264 4.30 -12.80 16.90
CA GLY A 264 4.90 -11.58 16.38
C GLY A 264 5.04 -11.58 14.86
N VAL A 265 5.61 -12.65 14.28
CA VAL A 265 5.79 -12.77 12.82
C VAL A 265 4.43 -12.83 12.10
N ALA A 266 3.46 -13.57 12.64
CA ALA A 266 2.11 -13.64 12.09
C ALA A 266 1.39 -12.28 12.17
N GLY A 267 1.57 -11.53 13.26
CA GLY A 267 1.07 -10.17 13.39
C GLY A 267 1.76 -9.19 12.44
N PHE A 268 3.07 -9.33 12.23
CA PHE A 268 3.83 -8.54 11.25
C PHE A 268 3.35 -8.79 9.82
N MET A 269 3.25 -10.07 9.42
CA MET A 269 2.81 -10.42 8.07
C MET A 269 1.33 -10.11 7.87
N GLY A 270 0.48 -10.44 8.85
CA GLY A 270 -0.96 -10.16 8.82
C GLY A 270 -1.25 -8.66 8.78
N GLY A 271 -0.56 -7.87 9.60
CA GLY A 271 -0.65 -6.41 9.59
C GLY A 271 -0.09 -5.80 8.30
N GLY A 272 1.03 -6.31 7.80
CA GLY A 272 1.65 -5.83 6.56
C GLY A 272 0.80 -6.12 5.31
N LEU A 273 0.07 -7.24 5.32
CA LEU A 273 -0.91 -7.58 4.28
C LEU A 273 -2.21 -6.80 4.43
N ALA A 274 -2.74 -6.63 5.64
CA ALA A 274 -3.96 -5.88 5.92
C ALA A 274 -3.82 -4.37 5.67
N TRP A 275 -2.64 -3.79 5.91
CA TRP A 275 -2.33 -2.40 5.59
C TRP A 275 -2.02 -2.18 4.10
N GLY A 276 -2.01 -3.26 3.30
CA GLY A 276 -1.77 -3.19 1.87
C GLY A 276 -0.29 -2.96 1.55
N GLY A 277 0.42 -4.05 1.24
CA GLY A 277 1.80 -4.02 0.70
C GLY A 277 2.00 -3.16 -0.56
N ARG A 278 0.92 -2.58 -1.11
CA ARG A 278 0.88 -1.65 -2.23
C ARG A 278 1.36 -0.23 -1.87
N HIS A 279 1.39 0.15 -0.58
CA HIS A 279 1.81 1.50 -0.16
C HIS A 279 3.30 1.67 0.10
N PHE A 280 4.05 0.58 0.34
CA PHE A 280 5.40 0.67 0.90
C PHE A 280 6.55 0.18 0.02
N GLY A 281 6.30 -0.15 -1.26
CA GLY A 281 7.38 -0.54 -2.19
C GLY A 281 8.26 -1.71 -1.69
N LEU A 282 7.74 -2.51 -0.76
CA LEU A 282 8.50 -3.53 -0.05
C LEU A 282 8.74 -4.70 -0.99
N THR A 283 9.93 -4.77 -1.57
CA THR A 283 10.38 -5.97 -2.27
C THR A 283 10.56 -7.09 -1.26
N THR A 284 10.22 -8.32 -1.65
CA THR A 284 10.35 -9.52 -0.82
C THR A 284 11.77 -9.67 -0.24
N ARG A 285 12.80 -9.20 -0.99
CA ARG A 285 14.20 -9.12 -0.54
C ARG A 285 14.42 -8.20 0.66
N GLY A 286 13.78 -7.05 0.71
CA GLY A 286 13.91 -6.10 1.83
C GLY A 286 13.34 -6.65 3.13
N ILE A 287 12.21 -7.37 3.05
CA ILE A 287 11.57 -8.01 4.21
C ILE A 287 12.48 -9.10 4.78
N PHE A 288 12.99 -10.00 3.93
CA PHE A 288 13.88 -11.07 4.40
C PHE A 288 15.23 -10.55 4.91
N GLY A 289 15.75 -9.45 4.35
CA GLY A 289 16.96 -8.80 4.85
C GLY A 289 16.78 -8.21 6.25
N ALA A 290 15.66 -7.53 6.51
CA ALA A 290 15.35 -6.98 7.83
C ALA A 290 15.17 -8.09 8.89
N VAL A 291 14.45 -9.16 8.57
CA VAL A 291 14.29 -10.33 9.47
C VAL A 291 15.63 -11.01 9.73
N GLY A 292 16.45 -11.21 8.70
CA GLY A 292 17.80 -11.76 8.85
C GLY A 292 18.67 -10.92 9.77
N SER A 293 18.63 -9.60 9.64
CA SER A 293 19.39 -8.69 10.51
C SER A 293 18.92 -8.75 11.97
N GLY A 294 17.61 -8.86 12.21
CA GLY A 294 17.06 -8.99 13.56
C GLY A 294 17.38 -10.33 14.23
N LEU A 295 17.44 -11.43 13.47
CA LEU A 295 17.85 -12.73 13.99
C LEU A 295 19.37 -12.82 14.23
N SER A 296 20.16 -12.07 13.47
CA SER A 296 21.62 -12.00 13.66
C SER A 296 22.04 -11.10 14.83
N ALA A 297 21.18 -10.17 15.24
CA ALA A 297 21.32 -9.43 16.48
C ALA A 297 20.96 -10.36 17.66
N GLY A 298 21.89 -11.24 18.02
CA GLY A 298 21.74 -12.12 19.17
C GLY A 298 21.42 -11.34 20.46
N PRO A 299 20.86 -12.02 21.49
CA PRO A 299 20.54 -11.38 22.76
C PRO A 299 21.77 -10.63 23.28
N ALA A 300 21.58 -9.37 23.67
CA ALA A 300 22.64 -8.58 24.26
C ALA A 300 23.27 -9.39 25.41
N PRO A 301 24.61 -9.49 25.48
CA PRO A 301 25.27 -10.30 26.49
C PRO A 301 24.75 -9.86 27.85
N SER A 302 24.26 -10.84 28.63
CA SER A 302 23.76 -10.57 29.97
C SER A 302 24.83 -9.80 30.73
N PRO A 303 24.47 -8.69 31.42
CA PRO A 303 25.44 -7.93 32.19
C PRO A 303 26.17 -8.89 33.13
N PRO A 304 27.51 -8.79 33.24
CA PRO A 304 28.27 -9.70 34.07
C PRO A 304 27.69 -9.70 35.48
N ALA A 305 27.51 -10.89 36.04
CA ALA A 305 27.01 -11.04 37.40
C ALA A 305 27.85 -10.15 38.33
N PRO A 306 27.21 -9.38 39.23
CA PRO A 306 27.94 -8.52 40.16
C PRO A 306 28.95 -9.38 40.91
N SER A 307 30.23 -8.99 40.83
CA SER A 307 31.31 -9.69 41.52
C SER A 307 30.94 -9.81 43.00
N PRO A 308 31.10 -11.00 43.62
CA PRO A 308 30.85 -11.15 45.04
C PRO A 308 31.72 -10.15 45.81
N PRO A 309 31.19 -9.53 46.89
CA PRO A 309 31.95 -8.60 47.70
C PRO A 309 33.22 -9.27 48.19
N ALA A 310 34.36 -8.60 48.03
CA ALA A 310 35.63 -9.07 48.53
C ALA A 310 35.54 -9.15 50.06
N ASP A 311 35.46 -10.37 50.59
CA ASP A 311 35.53 -10.61 52.02
C ASP A 311 36.84 -10.03 52.57
N ALA A 312 36.69 -9.21 53.61
CA ALA A 312 37.76 -8.58 54.35
C ALA A 312 38.55 -9.62 55.15
N GLU A 313 39.45 -10.33 54.49
CA GLU A 313 40.50 -11.11 55.14
C GLU A 313 41.57 -10.17 55.70
N GLY A 314 41.79 -10.20 57.01
CA GLY A 314 43.04 -9.68 57.58
C GLY A 314 43.01 -9.07 58.98
N GLY A 315 42.10 -9.47 59.87
CA GLY A 315 42.23 -9.19 61.31
C GLY A 315 43.42 -9.96 61.90
N ARG A 316 44.58 -9.30 62.01
CA ARG A 316 45.76 -9.83 62.75
C ARG A 316 45.45 -9.94 64.25
N PRO A 317 45.72 -11.07 64.92
CA PRO A 317 45.68 -11.15 66.37
C PRO A 317 46.96 -10.54 66.97
N LEU A 318 46.80 -9.73 68.03
CA LEU A 318 47.88 -9.24 68.89
C LEU A 318 48.40 -10.37 69.80
N PRO A 319 49.73 -10.55 69.94
CA PRO A 319 50.32 -11.46 70.93
C PRO A 319 50.35 -10.84 72.34
N PRO A 320 50.48 -11.69 73.40
CA PRO A 320 50.37 -11.29 74.81
C PRO A 320 51.53 -10.42 75.33
#